data_AF-A0A3D0ESI4-F1
#
_entry.id   AF-A0A3D0ESI4-F1
#
_cell.length_a   1.000
_cell.length_b   1.000
_cell.length_c   1.000
_cell.angle_alpha   90.00
_cell.angle_beta   90.00
_cell.angle_gamma   90.00
#
_symmetry.space_group_name_H-M   'P 1'
#
loop_
_entity.id
_entity.type
_entity.pdbx_description
1 polymer ?
#
loop_
_entity_poly.entity_id
_entity_poly.type
_entity_poly.pdbx_seq_one_letter_code
_entity_poly.pdbx_strand_id
1 'polypeptide(L)' 'MAKKSIINRDIKRRATVAKYAVKRAAIDAVLNSAQSSEEEKYVARIALQKLPRDASPVRLRNRCALTG' A
#
# COMPACT_ATOMS: atom_id res chain seq x y z
N MET A 1 -25.18 3.33 9.11
CA MET A 1 -24.08 2.46 9.58
C MET A 1 -23.51 1.68 8.41
N ALA A 2 -22.18 1.55 8.34
CA ALA A 2 -21.56 0.68 7.34
C ALA A 2 -21.85 -0.79 7.62
N LYS A 3 -21.89 -1.60 6.57
CA LYS A 3 -21.99 -3.05 6.72
C LYS A 3 -20.76 -3.57 7.46
N LYS A 4 -20.95 -4.52 8.40
CA LYS A 4 -19.85 -5.17 9.14
C LYS A 4 -18.75 -5.70 8.22
N SER A 5 -19.13 -6.23 7.06
CA SER A 5 -18.19 -6.72 6.03
C SER A 5 -17.27 -5.63 5.47
N ILE A 6 -17.74 -4.38 5.38
CA ILE A 6 -16.94 -3.24 4.89
C ILE A 6 -15.95 -2.79 5.96
N ILE A 7 -16.38 -2.75 7.22
CA ILE A 7 -15.51 -2.41 8.36
C ILE A 7 -14.36 -3.43 8.44
N ASN A 8 -14.67 -4.73 8.40
CA ASN A 8 -13.66 -5.79 8.41
C ASN A 8 -12.72 -5.74 7.21
N ARG A 9 -13.22 -5.32 6.03
CA ARG A 9 -12.38 -5.12 4.84
C ARG A 9 -11.38 -3.98 5.05
N ASP A 10 -11.79 -2.88 5.65
CA ASP A 10 -10.88 -1.76 5.93
C ASP A 10 -9.85 -2.13 7.00
N ILE A 11 -10.24 -2.86 8.05
CA ILE A 11 -9.32 -3.41 9.06
C ILE A 11 -8.26 -4.32 8.40
N LYS A 12 -8.69 -5.24 7.52
CA LYS A 12 -7.76 -6.09 6.76
C LYS A 12 -6.77 -5.28 5.94
N ARG A 13 -7.23 -4.22 5.27
CA ARG A 13 -6.35 -3.32 4.49
C ARG A 13 -5.35 -2.59 5.37
N ARG A 14 -5.78 -2.06 6.52
CA ARG A 14 -4.86 -1.39 7.47
C ARG A 14 -3.75 -2.33 7.93
N ALA A 15 -4.09 -3.58 8.23
CA ALA A 15 -3.11 -4.61 8.59
C ALA A 15 -2.14 -4.93 7.44
N THR A 16 -2.62 -5.04 6.20
CA THR A 16 -1.75 -5.28 5.05
C THR A 16 -0.85 -4.09 4.73
N VAL A 17 -1.37 -2.86 4.84
CA VAL A 17 -0.56 -1.64 4.66
C VAL A 17 0.57 -1.61 5.68
N ALA A 18 0.29 -1.84 6.97
CA ALA A 18 1.31 -1.88 8.01
C ALA A 18 2.39 -2.95 7.73
N LYS A 19 1.98 -4.15 7.28
CA LYS A 19 2.91 -5.26 6.96
C LYS A 19 3.88 -4.93 5.82
N TYR A 20 3.43 -4.19 4.81
CA TYR A 20 4.22 -3.91 3.60
C TYR A 20 4.77 -2.49 3.52
N ALA A 21 4.50 -1.64 4.53
CA ALA A 21 4.92 -0.24 4.55
C ALA A 21 6.42 -0.06 4.32
N VAL A 22 7.25 -0.82 5.04
CA VAL A 22 8.72 -0.75 4.94
C VAL A 22 9.20 -1.15 3.54
N LYS A 23 8.67 -2.25 2.99
CA LYS A 23 9.03 -2.74 1.65
C LYS A 23 8.63 -1.74 0.56
N ARG A 24 7.45 -1.13 0.68
CA ARG A 24 7.01 -0.09 -0.26
C ARG A 24 7.85 1.18 -0.17
N ALA A 25 8.16 1.65 1.04
CA ALA A 25 8.99 2.84 1.23
C ALA A 25 10.38 2.68 0.58
N ALA A 26 10.99 1.49 0.69
CA ALA A 26 12.25 1.20 0.03
C ALA A 26 12.15 1.24 -1.51
N ILE A 27 11.08 0.67 -2.08
CA ILE A 27 10.85 0.66 -3.53
C ILE A 27 10.54 2.08 -4.04
N ASP A 28 9.70 2.82 -3.33
CA ASP A 28 9.34 4.20 -3.68
C ASP A 28 10.56 5.14 -3.57
N ALA A 29 11.49 4.89 -2.65
CA ALA A 29 12.76 5.63 -2.55
C ALA A 29 13.66 5.40 -3.78
N VAL A 30 13.75 4.16 -4.27
CA VAL A 30 14.50 3.84 -5.50
C VAL A 30 13.86 4.54 -6.70
N LEU A 31 12.54 4.50 -6.82
CA LEU A 31 11.81 5.12 -7.94
C LEU A 31 11.93 6.65 -7.97
N ASN A 32 11.96 7.30 -6.81
CA ASN A 32 12.08 8.75 -6.70
C ASN A 32 13.53 9.25 -6.78
N SER A 33 14.52 8.36 -6.70
CA SER A 33 15.93 8.75 -6.79
C SER A 33 16.30 9.15 -8.22
N ALA A 34 16.76 10.39 -8.40
CA ALA A 34 17.26 10.89 -9.67
C ALA A 34 18.57 10.21 -10.14
N GLN A 35 19.27 9.53 -9.23
CA GLN A 35 20.55 8.84 -9.50
C GLN A 35 20.37 7.37 -9.89
N SER A 36 19.15 6.83 -9.79
CA SER A 36 18.88 5.43 -10.14
C SER A 36 18.84 5.24 -11.65
N SER A 37 19.42 4.13 -12.11
CA SER A 37 19.40 3.78 -13.53
C SER A 37 18.00 3.37 -13.97
N GLU A 38 17.70 3.48 -15.27
CA GLU A 38 16.40 3.07 -15.79
C GLU A 38 16.12 1.56 -15.58
N GLU A 39 17.17 0.74 -15.53
CA GLU A 39 17.07 -0.69 -15.23
C GLU A 39 16.68 -0.95 -13.77
N GLU A 40 17.28 -0.23 -12.81
CA GLU A 40 16.93 -0.32 -11.40
C GLU A 40 15.48 0.15 -11.16
N LYS A 41 15.07 1.24 -11.82
CA LYS A 41 13.69 1.71 -11.80
C LYS A 41 12.72 0.71 -12.43
N TYR A 42 13.15 -0.02 -13.46
CA TYR A 42 12.34 -1.05 -14.09
C TYR A 42 12.11 -2.25 -13.15
N VAL A 43 13.18 -2.74 -12.52
CA VAL A 43 13.08 -3.82 -11.52
C VAL A 43 12.24 -3.40 -10.31
N ALA A 44 12.42 -2.16 -9.83
CA ALA A 44 11.63 -1.59 -8.74
C ALA A 44 10.13 -1.50 -9.09
N ARG A 45 9.79 -1.12 -10.33
CA ARG A 45 8.39 -1.13 -10.82
C ARG A 45 7.79 -2.53 -10.84
N ILE A 46 8.53 -3.54 -11.31
CA ILE A 46 8.07 -4.94 -11.30
C ILE A 46 7.88 -5.42 -9.86
N ALA A 47 8.83 -5.12 -8.96
CA ALA A 47 8.73 -5.47 -7.55
C ALA A 47 7.48 -4.83 -6.90
N LEU A 48 7.17 -3.58 -7.22
CA LEU A 48 5.97 -2.89 -6.75
C LEU A 48 4.69 -3.58 -7.24
N GLN A 49 4.66 -4.02 -8.50
CA GLN A 49 3.50 -4.71 -9.09
C GLN A 49 3.27 -6.11 -8.51
N LYS A 50 4.33 -6.80 -8.06
CA LYS A 50 4.24 -8.11 -7.39
C LYS A 50 3.62 -8.03 -5.99
N LEU A 51 3.55 -6.84 -5.38
CA LEU A 51 2.93 -6.66 -4.07
C LEU A 51 1.39 -6.71 -4.15
N PRO A 52 0.72 -7.14 -3.07
CA PRO A 52 -0.74 -7.13 -3.03
C PRO A 52 -1.28 -5.70 -3.14
N ARG A 53 -2.33 -5.49 -3.95
CA ARG A 53 -2.92 -4.16 -4.20
C ARG A 53 -3.32 -3.44 -2.91
N ASP A 54 -3.84 -4.18 -1.94
CA ASP A 54 -4.27 -3.66 -0.64
C ASP A 54 -3.11 -3.26 0.30
N ALA A 55 -1.85 -3.47 -0.09
CA ALA A 55 -0.71 -2.88 0.59
C ALA A 55 -0.55 -1.36 0.29
N SER A 56 -1.29 -0.82 -0.69
CA SER A 56 -1.26 0.61 -0.99
C SER A 56 -2.10 1.40 0.03
N PRO A 57 -1.53 2.40 0.72
CA PRO A 57 -2.27 3.23 1.66
C PRO A 57 -3.40 4.04 1.00
N VAL A 58 -3.31 4.30 -0.31
CA VAL A 58 -4.33 5.03 -1.09
C VAL A 58 -5.69 4.31 -1.11
N ARG A 59 -5.72 3.00 -0.84
CA ARG A 59 -6.95 2.19 -0.83
C ARG A 59 -7.69 2.18 0.51
N LEU A 60 -7.09 2.76 1.56
CA LEU A 60 -7.74 2.94 2.84
C LEU A 60 -8.83 4.01 2.72
N ARG A 61 -9.92 3.84 3.48
CA ARG A 61 -10.96 4.86 3.54
C ARG A 61 -11.20 5.25 4.98
N ASN A 62 -10.96 6.52 5.29
CA ASN A 62 -11.28 7.08 6.60
C ASN A 62 -12.80 7.01 6.79
N ARG A 63 -13.20 6.32 7.85
CA ARG A 63 -14.58 5.95 8.18
C ARG A 63 -14.84 6.35 9.63
N CYS A 64 -16.11 6.62 9.95
CA CYS A 64 -16.50 6.99 11.31
C CYS A 64 -16.12 5.87 12.28
N ALA A 65 -15.50 6.21 13.41
CA ALA A 65 -15.05 5.22 14.40
C ALA A 65 -16.22 4.48 15.07
N LEU A 66 -17.38 5.12 15.19
CA LEU A 66 -18.56 4.57 15.86
C LEU A 66 -19.47 3.77 14.93
N THR A 67 -19.68 4.26 13.71
CA THR A 67 -20.71 3.71 12.79
C THR A 67 -20.14 3.13 11.48
N GLY A 68 -18.84 3.31 11.25
CA GLY A 68 -18.11 2.82 10.06
C GLY A 68 -18.46 3.51 8.75
#